data_AF-A0A259S7E8-F1
#
_entry.id   AF-A0A259S7E8-F1
#
_cell.length_a   1.000
_cell.length_b   1.000
_cell.length_c   1.000
_cell.angle_alpha   90.00
_cell.angle_beta   90.00
_cell.angle_gamma   90.00
#
_symmetry.space_group_name_H-M   'P 1'
#
loop_
_entity.id
_entity.type
_entity.pdbx_description
1 polymer ?
#
loop_
_entity_poly.entity_id
_entity_poly.type
_entity_poly.pdbx_seq_one_letter_code
_entity_poly.pdbx_strand_id
1 'polypeptide(L)'
;MNASSLGMVLAALEAVHGFDLFGGDGDDNSRVFVLADDIARTEMTLNAILPRESGSKEVDAALLSIVGFPAFAIRDRQKAEAVDTAVRQKLTGRFGCKRFLRDGHQTVLEDELKLHYEPEELETFAGIESEWPLFFTYQLINHLFAGNHEAAEATNQQLMRAAVERDGLWLLPELYFVLPEDIKEERRNPGSTDRSPNDNQPLVWAQSLWVLGRLLLCGAIDVSDLDPINRRHQLRGLETTRAVSIALIAETSAVDSALVEMGSDQHTLLGESRVRIGSVRSLIEKLVDLGANERLGLSGRPRRRILSLSTAKVYEIEGQQWLIVPQLFDTDIFYLTQDLGILVQELRSTIQYLHQFWQQPGRPILTIMISEWMLKSPDFGVLLSFLRDEVMRGEIFGVPVHLDRVEALVSRGHRIRLAGRMTGWAVRAQTRGLNPKLEAELQRSKRINWTADDSDARLVELLRVPASPDERMKIAQELASRHENLDVAISDHSGHSWVLRELVEDVFRLAQQVRAWGAMRR
;
A
#
# COMPACT_ATOMS: atom_id res chain seq x y z
N MET A 1 3.98 3.47 15.19
CA MET A 1 3.17 2.57 14.35
C MET A 1 3.15 1.22 15.04
N ASN A 2 1.96 0.70 15.29
CA ASN A 2 1.71 -0.44 16.17
C ASN A 2 1.07 -1.55 15.33
N ALA A 3 1.61 -2.77 15.39
CA ALA A 3 1.15 -3.90 14.60
C ALA A 3 -0.29 -4.27 14.95
N SER A 4 -0.65 -4.28 16.24
CA SER A 4 -2.04 -4.45 16.69
C SER A 4 -3.01 -3.45 16.03
N SER A 5 -2.64 -2.17 15.96
CA SER A 5 -3.45 -1.14 15.32
C SER A 5 -3.52 -1.33 13.79
N LEU A 6 -2.40 -1.67 13.16
CA LEU A 6 -2.37 -1.96 11.72
C LEU A 6 -3.24 -3.17 11.36
N GLY A 7 -3.21 -4.24 12.16
CA GLY A 7 -4.04 -5.42 11.94
C GLY A 7 -5.53 -5.11 12.07
N MET A 8 -5.92 -4.28 13.04
CA MET A 8 -7.31 -3.79 13.15
C MET A 8 -7.71 -2.91 11.96
N VAL A 9 -6.82 -2.01 11.52
CA VAL A 9 -7.07 -1.17 10.33
C VAL A 9 -7.19 -2.04 9.08
N LEU A 10 -6.33 -3.03 8.88
CA LEU A 10 -6.43 -3.98 7.77
C LEU A 10 -7.79 -4.67 7.77
N ALA A 11 -8.21 -5.17 8.94
CA ALA A 11 -9.49 -5.82 9.08
C ALA A 11 -10.67 -4.90 8.78
N ALA A 12 -10.61 -3.65 9.23
CA ALA A 12 -11.62 -2.65 8.93
C ALA A 12 -11.67 -2.35 7.42
N LEU A 13 -10.53 -2.09 6.77
CA LEU A 13 -10.45 -1.78 5.33
C LEU A 13 -11.05 -2.89 4.47
N GLU A 14 -10.73 -4.13 4.80
CA GLU A 14 -11.27 -5.30 4.10
C GLU A 14 -12.76 -5.53 4.39
N ALA A 15 -13.21 -5.34 5.63
CA ALA A 15 -14.61 -5.54 6.02
C ALA A 15 -15.55 -4.50 5.40
N VAL A 16 -15.11 -3.24 5.31
CA VAL A 16 -15.92 -2.15 4.72
C VAL A 16 -15.83 -2.10 3.20
N HIS A 17 -14.84 -2.75 2.58
CA HIS A 17 -14.70 -2.74 1.12
C HIS A 17 -15.92 -3.38 0.45
N GLY A 18 -16.67 -2.58 -0.30
CA GLY A 18 -17.87 -3.03 -0.97
C GLY A 18 -19.12 -3.08 -0.08
N PHE A 19 -19.02 -2.63 1.17
CA PHE A 19 -20.16 -2.53 2.08
C PHE A 19 -21.11 -1.41 1.62
N ASP A 20 -22.39 -1.74 1.47
CA ASP A 20 -23.42 -0.78 1.10
C ASP A 20 -24.05 -0.14 2.33
N LEU A 21 -23.94 1.18 2.46
CA LEU A 21 -24.46 1.93 3.61
C LEU A 21 -26.00 1.89 3.74
N PHE A 22 -26.72 1.57 2.66
CA PHE A 22 -28.17 1.38 2.65
C PHE A 22 -28.59 -0.09 2.46
N GLY A 23 -27.63 -1.02 2.55
CA GLY A 23 -27.91 -2.45 2.43
C GLY A 23 -28.52 -2.82 1.06
N GLY A 24 -29.66 -3.50 1.06
CA GLY A 24 -30.32 -3.95 -0.17
C GLY A 24 -30.93 -2.84 -1.02
N ASP A 25 -31.12 -1.65 -0.46
CA ASP A 25 -31.72 -0.48 -1.13
C ASP A 25 -30.67 0.47 -1.74
N GLY A 26 -29.39 0.15 -1.59
CA GLY A 26 -28.29 0.97 -2.09
C GLY A 26 -27.90 0.71 -3.54
N ASP A 27 -26.93 1.50 -4.01
CA ASP A 27 -26.34 1.40 -5.35
C ASP A 27 -24.83 1.66 -5.31
N ASP A 28 -24.20 1.79 -6.49
CA ASP A 28 -22.76 2.05 -6.58
C ASP A 28 -22.34 3.39 -5.92
N ASN A 29 -23.27 4.30 -5.60
CA ASN A 29 -23.01 5.58 -4.91
C ASN A 29 -23.06 5.47 -3.38
N SER A 30 -23.71 4.44 -2.81
CA SER A 30 -23.76 4.19 -1.37
C SER A 30 -22.77 3.13 -0.89
N ARG A 31 -22.08 2.48 -1.83
CA ARG A 31 -21.07 1.48 -1.54
C ARG A 31 -19.74 2.12 -1.14
N VAL A 32 -19.21 1.69 0.01
CA VAL A 32 -17.90 2.11 0.48
C VAL A 32 -16.81 1.55 -0.42
N PHE A 33 -16.03 2.45 -1.03
CA PHE A 33 -14.95 2.11 -1.92
C PHE A 33 -13.60 2.24 -1.22
N VAL A 34 -12.89 1.10 -1.08
CA VAL A 34 -11.51 1.04 -0.57
C VAL A 34 -10.58 0.62 -1.70
N LEU A 35 -9.45 1.31 -1.84
CA LEU A 35 -8.44 0.93 -2.83
C LEU A 35 -7.72 -0.35 -2.39
N ALA A 36 -7.62 -1.30 -3.32
CA ALA A 36 -6.90 -2.56 -3.08
C ALA A 36 -5.41 -2.33 -2.73
N ASP A 37 -4.81 -1.25 -3.26
CA ASP A 37 -3.44 -0.87 -2.92
C ASP A 37 -3.26 -0.52 -1.42
N ASP A 38 -4.29 0.06 -0.78
CA ASP A 38 -4.21 0.45 0.63
C ASP A 38 -4.32 -0.77 1.55
N ILE A 39 -5.13 -1.77 1.16
CA ILE A 39 -5.21 -3.07 1.83
C ILE A 39 -3.86 -3.78 1.72
N ALA A 40 -3.35 -3.97 0.50
CA ALA A 40 -2.09 -4.68 0.27
C ALA A 40 -0.90 -4.02 0.96
N ARG A 41 -0.83 -2.68 0.97
CA ARG A 41 0.24 -1.96 1.66
C ARG A 41 0.16 -2.12 3.17
N THR A 42 -1.03 -2.04 3.74
CA THR A 42 -1.25 -2.29 5.17
C THR A 42 -0.84 -3.72 5.53
N GLU A 43 -1.22 -4.71 4.72
CA GLU A 43 -0.84 -6.11 4.89
C GLU A 43 0.67 -6.34 4.80
N MET A 44 1.35 -5.77 3.80
CA MET A 44 2.81 -5.83 3.67
C MET A 44 3.51 -5.19 4.87
N THR A 45 3.05 -4.02 5.31
CA THR A 45 3.62 -3.29 6.43
C THR A 45 3.46 -4.09 7.73
N LEU A 46 2.27 -4.65 7.97
CA LEU A 46 2.02 -5.54 9.10
C LEU A 46 2.96 -6.74 9.07
N ASN A 47 3.06 -7.42 7.92
CA ASN A 47 3.90 -8.59 7.72
C ASN A 47 5.41 -8.33 7.93
N ALA A 48 5.87 -7.10 7.70
CA ALA A 48 7.27 -6.70 7.89
C ALA A 48 7.60 -6.35 9.35
N ILE A 49 6.60 -5.96 10.15
CA ILE A 49 6.77 -5.60 11.56
C ILE A 49 6.68 -6.84 12.44
N LEU A 50 5.75 -7.75 12.14
CA LEU A 50 5.53 -8.98 12.92
C LEU A 50 6.81 -9.84 13.03
N PRO A 51 7.02 -10.54 14.17
CA PRO A 51 6.12 -10.64 15.33
C PRO A 51 6.23 -9.46 16.31
N ARG A 52 6.98 -8.41 15.96
CA ARG A 52 7.08 -7.21 16.81
C ARG A 52 5.79 -6.43 16.82
N GLU A 53 5.57 -5.71 17.91
CA GLU A 53 4.47 -4.76 17.98
C GLU A 53 4.87 -3.42 17.34
N SER A 54 6.11 -2.97 17.57
CA SER A 54 6.61 -1.71 17.01
C SER A 54 8.14 -1.69 16.97
N GLY A 55 8.72 -0.56 16.53
CA GLY A 55 10.17 -0.35 16.60
C GLY A 55 10.73 -0.32 18.03
N SER A 56 9.89 -0.04 19.05
CA SER A 56 10.28 0.02 20.47
C SER A 56 9.76 -1.15 21.30
N LYS A 57 8.85 -1.96 20.77
CA LYS A 57 8.23 -3.09 21.49
C LYS A 57 8.46 -4.40 20.76
N GLU A 58 9.18 -5.31 21.41
CA GLU A 58 9.56 -6.59 20.81
C GLU A 58 8.36 -7.53 20.60
N VAL A 59 7.40 -7.57 21.52
CA VAL A 59 6.14 -8.32 21.39
C VAL A 59 5.11 -7.69 22.32
N ASP A 60 3.83 -7.73 21.94
CA ASP A 60 2.71 -7.22 22.74
C ASP A 60 1.54 -8.22 22.68
N ALA A 61 0.88 -8.47 23.80
CA ALA A 61 -0.23 -9.40 23.89
C ALA A 61 -1.48 -8.91 23.12
N ALA A 62 -1.56 -7.62 22.79
CA ALA A 62 -2.57 -7.08 21.90
C ALA A 62 -2.54 -7.74 20.50
N LEU A 63 -1.41 -8.34 20.10
CA LEU A 63 -1.29 -9.09 18.85
C LEU A 63 -2.28 -10.28 18.77
N LEU A 64 -2.73 -10.82 19.91
CA LEU A 64 -3.75 -11.89 19.93
C LEU A 64 -5.07 -11.46 19.28
N SER A 65 -5.41 -10.16 19.34
CA SER A 65 -6.61 -9.58 18.73
C SER A 65 -6.54 -9.51 17.20
N ILE A 66 -5.34 -9.60 16.63
CA ILE A 66 -5.13 -9.57 15.18
C ILE A 66 -4.71 -10.91 14.59
N VAL A 67 -4.15 -11.80 15.41
CA VAL A 67 -3.88 -13.21 15.04
C VAL A 67 -5.20 -13.95 14.80
N GLY A 68 -6.18 -13.74 15.67
CA GLY A 68 -7.50 -14.35 15.58
C GLY A 68 -8.61 -13.30 15.67
N PHE A 69 -9.62 -13.60 16.47
CA PHE A 69 -10.76 -12.70 16.64
C PHE A 69 -10.34 -11.41 17.36
N PRO A 70 -10.81 -10.22 16.91
CA PRO A 70 -11.75 -10.03 15.80
C PRO A 70 -11.10 -9.80 14.42
N ALA A 71 -9.80 -9.50 14.35
CA ALA A 71 -9.25 -8.94 13.11
C ALA A 71 -8.96 -9.99 12.03
N PHE A 72 -8.43 -11.17 12.42
CA PHE A 72 -7.94 -12.20 11.50
C PHE A 72 -7.01 -11.60 10.43
N ALA A 73 -6.06 -10.76 10.83
CA ALA A 73 -5.27 -9.91 9.93
C ALA A 73 -4.02 -10.60 9.36
N ILE A 74 -3.63 -11.74 9.91
CA ILE A 74 -2.42 -12.46 9.52
C ILE A 74 -2.81 -13.69 8.69
N ARG A 75 -2.61 -13.62 7.36
CA ARG A 75 -2.99 -14.69 6.42
C ARG A 75 -2.05 -15.90 6.49
N ASP A 76 -0.76 -15.65 6.62
CA ASP A 76 0.24 -16.71 6.74
C ASP A 76 0.10 -17.41 8.10
N ARG A 77 -0.36 -18.66 8.06
CA ARG A 77 -0.57 -19.47 9.26
C ARG A 77 0.72 -19.70 10.06
N GLN A 78 1.85 -19.92 9.40
CA GLN A 78 3.13 -20.13 10.10
C GLN A 78 3.53 -18.85 10.84
N LYS A 79 3.32 -17.69 10.21
CA LYS A 79 3.55 -16.40 10.85
C LYS A 79 2.59 -16.15 12.01
N ALA A 80 1.30 -16.45 11.84
CA ALA A 80 0.30 -16.33 12.91
C ALA A 80 0.66 -17.22 14.12
N GLU A 81 1.07 -18.46 13.88
CA GLU A 81 1.56 -19.38 14.93
C GLU A 81 2.83 -18.87 15.60
N ALA A 82 3.77 -18.30 14.84
CA ALA A 82 4.99 -17.71 15.39
C ALA A 82 4.69 -16.51 16.31
N VAL A 83 3.70 -15.68 15.95
CA VAL A 83 3.24 -14.56 16.78
C VAL A 83 2.58 -15.06 18.06
N ASP A 84 1.64 -16.01 17.97
CA ASP A 84 0.99 -16.61 19.14
C ASP A 84 2.02 -17.26 20.08
N THR A 85 2.99 -18.00 19.53
CA THR A 85 4.08 -18.61 20.28
C THR A 85 4.95 -17.57 20.99
N ALA A 86 5.30 -16.48 20.31
CA ALA A 86 6.10 -15.40 20.90
C ALA A 86 5.37 -14.72 22.07
N VAL A 87 4.07 -14.45 21.93
CA VAL A 87 3.24 -13.93 23.03
C VAL A 87 3.20 -14.92 24.18
N ARG A 88 2.92 -16.20 23.91
CA ARG A 88 2.81 -17.22 24.95
C ARG A 88 4.09 -17.39 25.75
N GLN A 89 5.23 -17.49 25.07
CA GLN A 89 6.52 -17.75 25.71
C GLN A 89 7.03 -16.57 26.55
N LYS A 90 6.73 -15.33 26.13
CA LYS A 90 7.32 -14.13 26.74
C LYS A 90 6.40 -13.42 27.72
N LEU A 91 5.09 -13.47 27.49
CA LEU A 91 4.13 -12.62 28.18
C LEU A 91 3.17 -13.38 29.09
N THR A 92 3.02 -14.70 28.95
CA THR A 92 2.09 -15.47 29.79
C THR A 92 2.55 -15.53 31.24
N GLY A 93 1.66 -15.15 32.14
CA GLY A 93 1.78 -15.31 33.59
C GLY A 93 0.69 -16.25 34.13
N ARG A 94 0.47 -16.21 35.46
CA ARG A 94 -0.48 -17.11 36.12
C ARG A 94 -1.93 -16.62 36.01
N PHE A 95 -2.13 -15.30 36.05
CA PHE A 95 -3.45 -14.66 36.04
C PHE A 95 -3.82 -14.06 34.68
N GLY A 96 -2.91 -14.05 33.73
CA GLY A 96 -3.14 -13.46 32.41
C GLY A 96 -1.83 -13.32 31.63
N CYS A 97 -1.81 -12.40 30.67
CA CYS A 97 -0.55 -12.00 30.01
C CYS A 97 -0.14 -10.60 30.45
N LYS A 98 1.18 -10.35 30.52
CA LYS A 98 1.72 -8.99 30.50
C LYS A 98 1.34 -8.33 29.17
N ARG A 99 1.08 -7.02 29.14
CA ARG A 99 0.79 -6.33 27.85
C ARG A 99 2.01 -6.38 26.93
N PHE A 100 3.17 -5.97 27.43
CA PHE A 100 4.47 -6.13 26.78
C PHE A 100 5.55 -6.21 27.88
N LEU A 101 6.78 -6.58 27.51
CA LEU A 101 7.89 -6.65 28.47
C LEU A 101 8.24 -5.25 28.99
N ARG A 102 8.58 -5.15 30.28
CA ARG A 102 8.97 -3.89 30.95
C ARG A 102 7.86 -2.83 30.96
N ASP A 103 6.62 -3.29 30.93
CA ASP A 103 5.46 -2.43 31.08
C ASP A 103 5.27 -2.02 32.54
N GLY A 104 5.37 -0.73 32.81
CA GLY A 104 5.26 -0.16 34.15
C GLY A 104 3.83 0.11 34.61
N HIS A 105 2.85 -0.03 33.73
CA HIS A 105 1.51 0.42 34.01
C HIS A 105 0.83 -0.35 35.13
N GLN A 106 0.35 0.40 36.11
CA GLN A 106 -0.21 -0.03 37.37
C GLN A 106 0.67 -1.06 38.08
N THR A 107 1.98 -0.90 37.93
CA THR A 107 2.94 -1.52 38.85
C THR A 107 3.11 -0.60 40.05
N VAL A 108 3.45 -1.16 41.20
CA VAL A 108 3.65 -0.39 42.45
C VAL A 108 4.82 0.60 42.40
N LEU A 109 5.65 0.55 41.34
CA LEU A 109 6.76 1.47 41.10
C LEU A 109 6.43 2.55 40.05
N GLU A 110 5.22 2.53 39.48
CA GLU A 110 4.80 3.51 38.48
C GLU A 110 4.64 4.90 39.09
N ASP A 111 5.14 5.91 38.39
CA ASP A 111 4.76 7.31 38.63
C ASP A 111 3.57 7.67 37.72
N GLU A 112 2.36 7.58 38.27
CA GLU A 112 1.10 7.83 37.54
C GLU A 112 0.95 9.27 37.01
N LEU A 113 1.80 10.21 37.46
CA LEU A 113 1.77 11.60 37.00
C LEU A 113 2.53 11.82 35.68
N LYS A 114 3.29 10.84 35.21
CA LYS A 114 4.09 10.93 33.98
C LYS A 114 3.32 10.42 32.77
N LEU A 115 3.46 11.14 31.65
CA LEU A 115 2.86 10.75 30.37
C LEU A 115 3.66 9.63 29.66
N HIS A 116 4.98 9.61 29.84
CA HIS A 116 5.90 8.68 29.19
C HIS A 116 6.98 8.22 30.17
N TYR A 117 7.44 6.97 30.02
CA TYR A 117 8.56 6.42 30.79
C TYR A 117 9.90 6.73 30.12
N GLU A 118 10.89 7.08 30.92
CA GLU A 118 12.28 7.14 30.48
C GLU A 118 12.88 5.73 30.32
N PRO A 119 13.91 5.53 29.48
CA PRO A 119 14.52 4.22 29.26
C PRO A 119 15.00 3.53 30.55
N GLU A 120 15.52 4.28 31.51
CA GLU A 120 15.98 3.76 32.80
C GLU A 120 14.82 3.28 33.68
N GLU A 121 13.64 3.91 33.56
CA GLU A 121 12.43 3.52 34.31
C GLU A 121 11.90 2.17 33.82
N LEU A 122 11.97 1.90 32.50
CA LEU A 122 11.52 0.63 31.93
C LEU A 122 12.27 -0.57 32.54
N GLU A 123 13.56 -0.45 32.82
CA GLU A 123 14.33 -1.51 33.48
C GLU A 123 13.84 -1.80 34.90
N THR A 124 13.26 -0.82 35.58
CA THR A 124 12.70 -1.03 36.92
C THR A 124 11.42 -1.85 36.89
N PHE A 125 10.68 -1.87 35.79
CA PHE A 125 9.45 -2.66 35.69
C PHE A 125 9.71 -4.12 35.29
N ALA A 126 10.92 -4.44 34.85
CA ALA A 126 11.29 -5.77 34.43
C ALA A 126 11.06 -6.81 35.55
N GLY A 127 10.27 -7.84 35.23
CA GLY A 127 9.97 -8.95 36.14
C GLY A 127 8.79 -8.72 37.08
N ILE A 128 8.25 -7.51 37.17
CA ILE A 128 7.09 -7.19 38.04
C ILE A 128 5.88 -6.66 37.25
N GLU A 129 5.92 -6.74 35.92
CA GLU A 129 4.87 -6.23 35.06
C GLU A 129 3.52 -6.87 35.41
N SER A 130 2.46 -6.07 35.40
CA SER A 130 1.11 -6.52 35.72
C SER A 130 0.57 -7.54 34.72
N GLU A 131 -0.20 -8.52 35.21
CA GLU A 131 -0.80 -9.59 34.41
C GLU A 131 -2.28 -9.31 34.14
N TRP A 132 -2.70 -9.40 32.88
CA TRP A 132 -4.03 -9.00 32.43
C TRP A 132 -4.84 -10.22 32.00
N PRO A 133 -5.93 -10.59 32.72
CA PRO A 133 -6.82 -11.69 32.34
C PRO A 133 -7.45 -11.50 30.94
N LEU A 134 -7.56 -10.24 30.49
CA LEU A 134 -8.05 -9.88 29.16
C LEU A 134 -7.44 -10.74 28.04
N PHE A 135 -6.13 -11.00 28.06
CA PHE A 135 -5.47 -11.73 26.97
C PHE A 135 -5.80 -13.23 26.95
N PHE A 136 -6.14 -13.82 28.10
CA PHE A 136 -6.69 -15.18 28.12
C PHE A 136 -8.08 -15.23 27.49
N THR A 137 -8.87 -14.16 27.54
CA THR A 137 -10.16 -14.13 26.83
C THR A 137 -10.00 -14.16 25.31
N TYR A 138 -8.97 -13.50 24.76
CA TYR A 138 -8.60 -13.63 23.35
C TYR A 138 -8.13 -15.04 23.01
N GLN A 139 -7.28 -15.65 23.84
CA GLN A 139 -6.83 -17.03 23.63
C GLN A 139 -8.00 -18.02 23.63
N LEU A 140 -8.93 -17.89 24.59
CA LEU A 140 -10.14 -18.71 24.67
C LEU A 140 -10.93 -18.65 23.36
N ILE A 141 -11.25 -17.45 22.88
CA ILE A 141 -12.01 -17.26 21.65
C ILE A 141 -11.21 -17.80 20.44
N ASN A 142 -9.91 -17.51 20.37
CA ASN A 142 -9.05 -17.99 19.29
C ASN A 142 -8.96 -19.53 19.24
N HIS A 143 -8.92 -20.21 20.39
CA HIS A 143 -8.97 -21.68 20.47
C HIS A 143 -10.29 -22.23 19.93
N LEU A 144 -11.42 -21.58 20.24
CA LEU A 144 -12.74 -21.95 19.72
C LEU A 144 -12.82 -21.77 18.19
N PHE A 145 -12.33 -20.65 17.66
CA PHE A 145 -12.22 -20.44 16.21
C PHE A 145 -11.31 -21.45 15.51
N ALA A 146 -10.28 -21.95 16.21
CA ALA A 146 -9.40 -22.99 15.70
C ALA A 146 -9.98 -24.42 15.82
N GLY A 147 -11.14 -24.59 16.46
CA GLY A 147 -11.74 -25.90 16.75
C GLY A 147 -11.01 -26.68 17.86
N ASN A 148 -10.14 -26.03 18.63
CA ASN A 148 -9.40 -26.65 19.72
C ASN A 148 -10.18 -26.51 21.04
N HIS A 149 -11.22 -27.33 21.20
CA HIS A 149 -12.09 -27.30 22.38
C HIS A 149 -11.38 -27.63 23.69
N GLU A 150 -10.39 -28.54 23.66
CA GLU A 150 -9.62 -28.90 24.86
C GLU A 150 -8.82 -27.70 25.38
N ALA A 151 -8.11 -26.99 24.50
CA ALA A 151 -7.38 -25.79 24.88
C ALA A 151 -8.33 -24.66 25.32
N ALA A 152 -9.49 -24.51 24.66
CA ALA A 152 -10.49 -23.53 25.04
C ALA A 152 -11.01 -23.77 26.48
N GLU A 153 -11.35 -25.01 26.82
CA GLU A 153 -11.82 -25.34 28.18
C GLU A 153 -10.72 -25.13 29.23
N ALA A 154 -9.48 -25.51 28.92
CA ALA A 154 -8.33 -25.26 29.81
C ALA A 154 -8.11 -23.76 30.05
N THR A 155 -8.21 -22.91 29.01
CA THR A 155 -8.13 -21.45 29.16
C THR A 155 -9.31 -20.89 29.95
N ASN A 156 -10.52 -21.41 29.75
CA ASN A 156 -11.68 -21.02 30.56
C ASN A 156 -11.49 -21.35 32.05
N GLN A 157 -10.86 -22.49 32.38
CA GLN A 157 -10.50 -22.83 33.76
C GLN A 157 -9.41 -21.91 34.35
N GLN A 158 -8.49 -21.39 33.52
CA GLN A 158 -7.55 -20.35 33.95
C GLN A 158 -8.30 -19.03 34.25
N LEU A 159 -9.23 -18.63 33.39
CA LEU A 159 -10.05 -17.43 33.59
C LEU A 159 -10.94 -17.54 34.85
N MET A 160 -11.53 -18.71 35.12
CA MET A 160 -12.29 -18.94 36.36
C MET A 160 -11.41 -18.78 37.61
N ARG A 161 -10.14 -19.22 37.57
CA ARG A 161 -9.19 -19.02 38.67
C ARG A 161 -8.76 -17.56 38.84
N ALA A 162 -8.74 -16.80 37.75
CA ALA A 162 -8.43 -15.38 37.74
C ALA A 162 -9.67 -14.49 37.95
N ALA A 163 -10.86 -15.06 38.17
CA ALA A 163 -12.06 -14.29 38.47
C ALA A 163 -12.19 -14.09 39.98
N VAL A 164 -12.65 -12.90 40.37
CA VAL A 164 -12.92 -12.54 41.77
C VAL A 164 -14.44 -12.58 41.99
N GLU A 165 -14.87 -13.18 43.09
CA GLU A 165 -16.28 -13.18 43.48
C GLU A 165 -16.66 -11.83 44.12
N ARG A 166 -17.71 -11.18 43.61
CA ARG A 166 -18.38 -10.05 44.27
C ARG A 166 -19.89 -10.18 44.12
N ASP A 167 -20.62 -10.09 45.22
CA ASP A 167 -22.09 -10.17 45.26
C ASP A 167 -22.66 -11.39 44.53
N GLY A 168 -21.97 -12.54 44.62
CA GLY A 168 -22.36 -13.79 43.94
C GLY A 168 -22.04 -13.83 42.44
N LEU A 169 -21.34 -12.84 41.88
CA LEU A 169 -20.89 -12.80 40.50
C LEU A 169 -19.38 -13.00 40.40
N TRP A 170 -18.95 -13.74 39.38
CA TRP A 170 -17.53 -13.92 39.05
C TRP A 170 -17.08 -12.87 38.04
N LEU A 171 -16.17 -12.01 38.46
CA LEU A 171 -15.75 -10.81 37.73
C LEU A 171 -14.26 -10.88 37.41
N LEU A 172 -13.89 -10.63 36.15
CA LEU A 172 -12.49 -10.50 35.77
C LEU A 172 -11.99 -9.09 36.12
N PRO A 173 -10.94 -8.95 36.97
CA PRO A 173 -10.29 -7.67 37.19
C PRO A 173 -9.59 -7.20 35.91
N GLU A 174 -9.25 -5.91 35.85
CA GLU A 174 -8.41 -5.37 34.78
C GLU A 174 -7.03 -6.02 34.76
N LEU A 175 -6.39 -6.13 35.93
CA LEU A 175 -5.08 -6.75 36.07
C LEU A 175 -4.77 -7.25 37.48
N TYR A 176 -3.66 -7.99 37.56
CA TYR A 176 -3.02 -8.50 38.77
C TYR A 176 -1.59 -7.95 38.89
N PHE A 177 -1.28 -7.28 40.00
CA PHE A 177 0.01 -6.64 40.26
C PHE A 177 0.75 -7.27 41.44
N VAL A 178 2.08 -7.09 41.47
CA VAL A 178 2.96 -7.56 42.55
C VAL A 178 2.94 -6.55 43.70
N LEU A 179 2.79 -7.02 44.94
CA LEU A 179 2.77 -6.15 46.12
C LEU A 179 4.18 -5.58 46.43
N PRO A 180 4.27 -4.40 47.08
CA PRO A 180 5.56 -3.76 47.38
C PRO A 180 6.56 -4.63 48.14
N GLU A 181 6.07 -5.42 49.10
CA GLU A 181 6.84 -6.36 49.91
C GLU A 181 7.45 -7.52 49.10
N ASP A 182 6.80 -7.89 47.99
CA ASP A 182 7.08 -9.09 47.21
C ASP A 182 8.00 -8.84 46.00
N ILE A 183 8.18 -7.56 45.61
CA ILE A 183 9.01 -7.15 44.45
C ILE A 183 10.38 -7.83 44.42
N LYS A 184 11.06 -7.88 45.58
CA LYS A 184 12.43 -8.40 45.65
C LYS A 184 12.49 -9.91 45.37
N GLU A 185 11.49 -10.65 45.83
CA GLU A 185 11.43 -12.10 45.64
C GLU A 185 10.97 -12.44 44.22
N GLU A 186 9.94 -11.75 43.71
CA GLU A 186 9.46 -11.93 42.35
C GLU A 186 10.57 -11.70 41.31
N ARG A 187 11.41 -10.68 41.49
CA ARG A 187 12.56 -10.44 40.60
C ARG A 187 13.63 -11.52 40.68
N ARG A 188 13.83 -12.14 41.84
CA ARG A 188 14.83 -13.20 42.02
C ARG A 188 14.35 -14.52 41.44
N ASN A 189 13.07 -14.82 41.62
CA ASN A 189 12.43 -16.05 41.18
C ASN A 189 11.07 -15.72 40.56
N PRO A 190 11.01 -15.40 39.25
CA PRO A 190 9.77 -14.99 38.60
C PRO A 190 8.62 -15.99 38.79
N GLY A 191 7.43 -15.50 39.14
CA GLY A 191 6.24 -16.32 39.41
C GLY A 191 6.23 -16.99 40.79
N SER A 192 7.11 -16.60 41.71
CA SER A 192 7.18 -17.14 43.07
C SER A 192 6.23 -16.48 44.06
N THR A 193 5.82 -15.23 43.81
CA THR A 193 4.97 -14.45 44.71
C THR A 193 3.52 -14.48 44.26
N ASP A 194 2.57 -14.15 45.15
CA ASP A 194 1.17 -13.98 44.73
C ASP A 194 0.90 -12.57 44.22
N ARG A 195 -0.16 -12.40 43.43
CA ARG A 195 -0.53 -11.10 42.85
C ARG A 195 -1.91 -10.69 43.31
N SER A 196 -2.08 -9.39 43.54
CA SER A 196 -3.37 -8.82 43.96
C SER A 196 -4.12 -8.25 42.76
N PRO A 197 -5.45 -8.46 42.64
CA PRO A 197 -6.26 -7.81 41.62
C PRO A 197 -6.37 -6.30 41.92
N ASN A 198 -6.40 -5.46 40.88
CA ASN A 198 -6.67 -4.02 41.06
C ASN A 198 -8.15 -3.74 41.37
N ASP A 199 -8.48 -2.49 41.67
CA ASP A 199 -9.84 -2.11 42.08
C ASP A 199 -10.89 -2.14 40.94
N ASN A 200 -10.45 -2.15 39.68
CA ASN A 200 -11.31 -2.14 38.49
C ASN A 200 -11.88 -3.54 38.21
N GLN A 201 -13.00 -3.86 38.88
CA GLN A 201 -13.64 -5.18 38.87
C GLN A 201 -15.16 -5.04 38.60
N PRO A 202 -15.69 -5.47 37.43
CA PRO A 202 -14.97 -6.08 36.33
C PRO A 202 -14.33 -5.04 35.40
N LEU A 203 -13.26 -5.43 34.70
CA LEU A 203 -12.95 -4.80 33.43
C LEU A 203 -14.00 -5.22 32.40
N VAL A 204 -14.89 -4.29 32.04
CA VAL A 204 -16.03 -4.53 31.13
C VAL A 204 -15.57 -5.19 29.81
N TRP A 205 -14.41 -4.81 29.28
CA TRP A 205 -13.84 -5.40 28.08
C TRP A 205 -13.53 -6.90 28.25
N ALA A 206 -12.75 -7.27 29.27
CA ALA A 206 -12.41 -8.66 29.55
C ALA A 206 -13.66 -9.48 29.88
N GLN A 207 -14.55 -8.93 30.70
CA GLN A 207 -15.80 -9.60 31.09
C GLN A 207 -16.67 -9.89 29.86
N SER A 208 -16.79 -8.94 28.92
CA SER A 208 -17.59 -9.12 27.71
C SER A 208 -17.04 -10.24 26.82
N LEU A 209 -15.72 -10.28 26.62
CA LEU A 209 -15.07 -11.35 25.84
C LEU A 209 -15.14 -12.71 26.54
N TRP A 210 -15.08 -12.75 27.86
CA TRP A 210 -15.23 -14.01 28.60
C TRP A 210 -16.66 -14.55 28.51
N VAL A 211 -17.67 -13.69 28.65
CA VAL A 211 -19.08 -14.07 28.41
C VAL A 211 -19.24 -14.60 26.99
N LEU A 212 -18.68 -13.91 26.00
CA LEU A 212 -18.71 -14.33 24.61
C LEU A 212 -18.08 -15.72 24.40
N GLY A 213 -16.89 -15.95 24.95
CA GLY A 213 -16.21 -17.25 24.89
C GLY A 213 -17.00 -18.37 25.57
N ARG A 214 -17.71 -18.08 26.67
CA ARG A 214 -18.56 -19.06 27.35
C ARG A 214 -19.84 -19.38 26.58
N LEU A 215 -20.44 -18.41 25.88
CA LEU A 215 -21.57 -18.65 24.99
C LEU A 215 -21.18 -19.56 23.81
N LEU A 216 -19.98 -19.37 23.26
CA LEU A 216 -19.40 -20.27 22.27
C LEU A 216 -19.14 -21.67 22.84
N LEU A 217 -18.53 -21.78 24.03
CA LEU A 217 -18.25 -23.07 24.69
C LEU A 217 -19.51 -23.90 24.93
N CYS A 218 -20.61 -23.27 25.35
CA CYS A 218 -21.87 -23.98 25.60
C CYS A 218 -22.74 -24.14 24.34
N GLY A 219 -22.26 -23.69 23.17
CA GLY A 219 -22.97 -23.82 21.89
C GLY A 219 -24.23 -22.94 21.79
N ALA A 220 -24.34 -21.89 22.60
CA ALA A 220 -25.44 -20.93 22.50
C ALA A 220 -25.32 -20.02 21.25
N ILE A 221 -24.08 -19.85 20.76
CA ILE A 221 -23.74 -19.18 19.50
C ILE A 221 -22.62 -19.97 18.81
N ASP A 222 -22.50 -19.83 17.49
CA ASP A 222 -21.42 -20.39 16.68
C ASP A 222 -20.38 -19.33 16.32
N VAL A 223 -19.16 -19.77 15.99
CA VAL A 223 -18.09 -18.89 15.49
C VAL A 223 -18.49 -18.09 14.24
N SER A 224 -19.44 -18.61 13.46
CA SER A 224 -19.99 -17.95 12.27
C SER A 224 -20.91 -16.77 12.60
N ASP A 225 -21.49 -16.73 13.81
CA ASP A 225 -22.27 -15.58 14.29
C ASP A 225 -21.38 -14.36 14.55
N LEU A 226 -20.08 -14.60 14.82
CA LEU A 226 -19.09 -13.56 15.13
C LEU A 226 -18.23 -13.15 13.92
N ASP A 227 -18.25 -13.95 12.86
CA ASP A 227 -17.52 -13.71 11.63
C ASP A 227 -18.44 -13.91 10.40
N PRO A 228 -19.44 -13.02 10.23
CA PRO A 228 -20.48 -13.18 9.20
C PRO A 228 -19.95 -13.00 7.76
N ILE A 229 -18.83 -12.29 7.60
CA ILE A 229 -18.14 -12.09 6.32
C ILE A 229 -16.98 -13.08 6.11
N ASN A 230 -16.87 -14.07 7.00
CA ASN A 230 -15.99 -15.22 6.88
C ASN A 230 -14.50 -14.87 6.73
N ARG A 231 -14.05 -13.80 7.39
CA ARG A 231 -12.66 -13.30 7.34
C ARG A 231 -11.66 -14.38 7.70
N ARG A 232 -11.98 -15.24 8.68
CA ARG A 232 -11.10 -16.34 9.09
C ARG A 232 -10.77 -17.31 7.95
N HIS A 233 -11.67 -17.45 6.98
CA HIS A 233 -11.52 -18.34 5.83
C HIS A 233 -11.07 -17.59 4.57
N GLN A 234 -11.15 -16.26 4.52
CA GLN A 234 -10.37 -15.49 3.54
C GLN A 234 -8.85 -15.71 3.74
N LEU A 235 -8.42 -16.11 4.95
CA LEU A 235 -7.06 -16.63 5.23
C LEU A 235 -6.82 -18.06 4.72
N ARG A 236 -7.89 -18.84 4.47
CA ARG A 236 -7.85 -20.25 4.01
C ARG A 236 -8.17 -20.41 2.53
N GLY A 237 -8.58 -19.35 1.85
CA GLY A 237 -8.86 -19.41 0.42
C GLY A 237 -7.64 -19.98 -0.28
N LEU A 238 -7.85 -20.96 -1.17
CA LEU A 238 -6.84 -21.34 -2.16
C LEU A 238 -6.19 -20.04 -2.60
N GLU A 239 -4.86 -19.94 -2.56
CA GLU A 239 -4.19 -18.85 -3.23
C GLU A 239 -4.73 -18.86 -4.67
N THR A 240 -5.73 -18.04 -4.97
CA THR A 240 -6.25 -17.94 -6.32
C THR A 240 -5.25 -17.03 -6.99
N THR A 241 -4.05 -17.54 -7.20
CA THR A 241 -3.02 -16.81 -7.88
C THR A 241 -3.47 -16.76 -9.34
N ARG A 242 -3.96 -15.59 -9.74
CA ARG A 242 -4.56 -15.43 -11.06
C ARG A 242 -3.47 -15.12 -12.04
N ALA A 243 -3.62 -15.67 -13.25
CA ALA A 243 -2.80 -15.24 -14.36
C ALA A 243 -2.96 -13.73 -14.57
N VAL A 244 -1.85 -13.04 -14.79
CA VAL A 244 -1.85 -11.60 -15.07
C VAL A 244 -2.09 -11.40 -16.55
N SER A 245 -3.15 -10.67 -16.90
CA SER A 245 -3.44 -10.34 -18.29
C SER A 245 -2.63 -9.12 -18.71
N ILE A 246 -2.11 -9.11 -19.93
CA ILE A 246 -1.30 -8.00 -20.47
C ILE A 246 -2.03 -7.38 -21.64
N ALA A 247 -2.36 -6.09 -21.53
CA ALA A 247 -2.85 -5.29 -22.63
C ALA A 247 -1.67 -4.51 -23.24
N LEU A 248 -1.22 -4.88 -24.43
CA LEU A 248 -0.12 -4.23 -25.12
C LEU A 248 -0.64 -3.15 -26.06
N ILE A 249 -0.26 -1.89 -25.82
CA ILE A 249 -0.74 -0.72 -26.57
C ILE A 249 0.42 -0.08 -27.33
N ALA A 250 0.25 0.10 -28.64
CA ALA A 250 1.15 0.90 -29.46
C ALA A 250 0.70 2.37 -29.43
N GLU A 251 1.58 3.30 -29.06
CA GLU A 251 1.22 4.72 -28.99
C GLU A 251 1.03 5.35 -30.38
N THR A 252 1.82 4.91 -31.38
CA THR A 252 1.81 5.46 -32.74
C THR A 252 1.92 4.34 -33.79
N SER A 253 1.55 4.64 -35.05
CA SER A 253 1.62 3.67 -36.16
C SER A 253 3.05 3.15 -36.44
N ALA A 254 4.07 3.93 -36.09
CA ALA A 254 5.47 3.50 -36.18
C ALA A 254 5.77 2.40 -35.16
N VAL A 255 5.24 2.53 -33.94
CA VAL A 255 5.36 1.50 -32.90
C VAL A 255 4.56 0.26 -33.27
N ASP A 256 3.36 0.43 -33.80
CA ASP A 256 2.50 -0.65 -34.28
C ASP A 256 3.24 -1.52 -35.31
N SER A 257 3.84 -0.87 -36.32
CA SER A 257 4.66 -1.56 -37.33
C SER A 257 5.82 -2.35 -36.71
N ALA A 258 6.53 -1.75 -35.74
CA ALA A 258 7.64 -2.41 -35.05
C ALA A 258 7.20 -3.63 -34.22
N LEU A 259 6.02 -3.58 -33.58
CA LEU A 259 5.46 -4.70 -32.83
C LEU A 259 4.98 -5.82 -33.77
N VAL A 260 4.41 -5.49 -34.93
CA VAL A 260 4.06 -6.46 -35.98
C VAL A 260 5.31 -7.17 -36.51
N GLU A 261 6.38 -6.44 -36.80
CA GLU A 261 7.65 -7.03 -37.25
C GLU A 261 8.27 -7.98 -36.21
N MET A 262 8.05 -7.72 -34.92
CA MET A 262 8.44 -8.62 -33.83
C MET A 262 7.58 -9.90 -33.75
N GLY A 263 6.46 -9.95 -34.47
CA GLY A 263 5.53 -11.08 -34.50
C GLY A 263 4.37 -10.97 -33.52
N SER A 264 4.08 -9.77 -33.00
CA SER A 264 2.88 -9.54 -32.19
C SER A 264 1.67 -9.23 -33.07
N ASP A 265 0.56 -9.95 -32.87
CA ASP A 265 -0.74 -9.74 -33.53
C ASP A 265 -1.89 -9.44 -32.53
N GLN A 266 -1.53 -9.37 -31.25
CA GLN A 266 -2.43 -9.20 -30.10
C GLN A 266 -2.36 -7.79 -29.47
N HIS A 267 -1.50 -6.89 -29.97
CA HIS A 267 -1.45 -5.51 -29.52
C HIS A 267 -2.57 -4.66 -30.18
N THR A 268 -2.70 -3.42 -29.71
CA THR A 268 -3.71 -2.48 -30.21
C THR A 268 -3.10 -1.09 -30.38
N LEU A 269 -3.31 -0.47 -31.54
CA LEU A 269 -2.94 0.92 -31.76
C LEU A 269 -3.85 1.86 -30.95
N LEU A 270 -3.25 2.82 -30.25
CA LEU A 270 -3.97 3.77 -29.41
C LEU A 270 -5.06 4.50 -30.21
N GLY A 271 -6.30 4.39 -29.73
CA GLY A 271 -7.47 5.03 -30.35
C GLY A 271 -8.27 4.14 -31.31
N GLU A 272 -7.78 2.96 -31.68
CA GLU A 272 -8.52 2.03 -32.56
C GLU A 272 -9.50 1.12 -31.80
N SER A 273 -9.28 0.89 -30.50
CA SER A 273 -10.19 0.13 -29.65
C SER A 273 -11.34 0.98 -29.10
N ARG A 274 -12.48 0.32 -28.84
CA ARG A 274 -13.58 0.91 -28.05
C ARG A 274 -13.20 1.08 -26.57
N VAL A 275 -12.25 0.29 -26.09
CA VAL A 275 -11.71 0.44 -24.74
C VAL A 275 -10.71 1.58 -24.75
N ARG A 276 -10.99 2.60 -23.97
CA ARG A 276 -10.17 3.80 -23.87
C ARG A 276 -8.98 3.55 -22.96
N ILE A 277 -7.86 4.20 -23.29
CA ILE A 277 -6.65 4.15 -22.48
C ILE A 277 -6.54 5.46 -21.72
N GLY A 278 -6.40 5.39 -20.40
CA GLY A 278 -6.24 6.53 -19.49
C GLY A 278 -4.88 6.50 -18.79
N SER A 279 -4.52 7.64 -18.18
CA SER A 279 -3.31 7.75 -17.35
C SER A 279 -3.62 7.55 -15.86
N VAL A 280 -2.61 7.18 -15.08
CA VAL A 280 -2.70 7.21 -13.61
C VAL A 280 -3.11 8.59 -13.07
N ARG A 281 -2.63 9.68 -13.68
CA ARG A 281 -2.98 11.04 -13.25
C ARG A 281 -4.47 11.31 -13.40
N SER A 282 -5.04 10.94 -14.55
CA SER A 282 -6.47 11.06 -14.83
C SER A 282 -7.30 10.24 -13.84
N LEU A 283 -6.85 9.03 -13.50
CA LEU A 283 -7.51 8.21 -12.49
C LEU A 283 -7.38 8.82 -11.08
N ILE A 284 -6.24 9.38 -10.69
CA ILE A 284 -6.09 10.02 -9.38
C ILE A 284 -7.09 11.17 -9.24
N GLU A 285 -7.16 12.10 -10.20
CA GLU A 285 -8.12 13.21 -10.15
C GLU A 285 -9.56 12.72 -10.10
N LYS A 286 -9.87 11.62 -10.79
CA LYS A 286 -11.19 10.99 -10.71
C LYS A 286 -11.54 10.47 -9.32
N LEU A 287 -10.55 9.98 -8.58
CA LEU A 287 -10.74 9.39 -7.26
C LEU A 287 -10.78 10.43 -6.14
N VAL A 288 -10.34 11.68 -6.36
CA VAL A 288 -10.26 12.72 -5.31
C VAL A 288 -11.62 13.03 -4.72
N ASP A 289 -12.63 13.17 -5.58
CA ASP A 289 -13.97 13.56 -5.14
C ASP A 289 -14.75 12.42 -4.48
N LEU A 290 -14.21 11.19 -4.51
CA LEU A 290 -14.86 10.05 -3.85
C LEU A 290 -14.92 10.26 -2.34
N GLY A 291 -16.12 10.18 -1.79
CA GLY A 291 -16.39 10.40 -0.37
C GLY A 291 -16.51 11.87 0.03
N ALA A 292 -16.47 12.81 -0.92
CA ALA A 292 -16.74 14.22 -0.63
C ALA A 292 -18.22 14.39 -0.24
N ASN A 293 -18.46 15.05 0.90
CA ASN A 293 -19.79 15.34 1.40
C ASN A 293 -19.78 16.63 2.20
N GLU A 294 -20.29 17.71 1.62
CA GLU A 294 -20.31 19.04 2.24
C GLU A 294 -21.11 19.06 3.55
N ARG A 295 -22.22 18.32 3.64
CA ARG A 295 -23.07 18.29 4.85
C ARG A 295 -22.38 17.62 6.03
N LEU A 296 -21.49 16.66 5.76
CA LEU A 296 -20.70 15.96 6.77
C LEU A 296 -19.29 16.58 6.96
N GLY A 297 -18.95 17.63 6.22
CA GLY A 297 -17.61 18.23 6.25
C GLY A 297 -16.51 17.32 5.71
N LEU A 298 -16.84 16.35 4.86
CA LEU A 298 -15.88 15.41 4.27
C LEU A 298 -15.36 15.96 2.93
N SER A 299 -14.04 16.10 2.80
CA SER A 299 -13.39 16.64 1.59
C SER A 299 -13.16 15.59 0.49
N GLY A 300 -13.54 14.34 0.71
CA GLY A 300 -13.22 13.22 -0.17
C GLY A 300 -11.80 12.69 0.00
N ARG A 301 -11.39 11.84 -0.94
CA ARG A 301 -10.09 11.18 -0.93
C ARG A 301 -8.98 12.18 -1.22
N PRO A 302 -7.91 12.26 -0.41
CA PRO A 302 -6.77 13.10 -0.72
C PRO A 302 -6.06 12.63 -2.01
N ARG A 303 -5.42 13.56 -2.73
CA ARG A 303 -4.53 13.26 -3.87
C ARG A 303 -3.35 12.41 -3.41
N ARG A 304 -3.52 11.09 -3.48
CA ARG A 304 -2.51 10.09 -3.12
C ARG A 304 -2.20 9.19 -4.30
N ARG A 305 -0.92 8.81 -4.40
CA ARG A 305 -0.42 7.84 -5.36
C ARG A 305 -1.23 6.54 -5.28
N ILE A 306 -1.60 6.03 -6.46
CA ILE A 306 -2.17 4.69 -6.65
C ILE A 306 -1.11 3.76 -7.22
N LEU A 307 -1.24 2.47 -6.94
CA LEU A 307 -0.33 1.42 -7.39
C LEU A 307 -1.05 0.45 -8.34
N SER A 308 -0.35 -0.62 -8.69
CA SER A 308 -0.76 -1.50 -9.77
C SER A 308 -2.06 -2.25 -9.51
N LEU A 309 -2.48 -2.51 -8.26
CA LEU A 309 -3.77 -3.18 -8.02
C LEU A 309 -4.94 -2.28 -8.41
N SER A 310 -4.79 -0.96 -8.31
CA SER A 310 -5.81 -0.03 -8.81
C SER A 310 -5.74 0.12 -10.32
N THR A 311 -4.55 0.24 -10.91
CA THR A 311 -4.43 0.48 -12.36
C THR A 311 -4.74 -0.77 -13.20
N ALA A 312 -4.59 -1.97 -12.63
CA ALA A 312 -4.83 -3.23 -13.34
C ALA A 312 -6.31 -3.65 -13.43
N LYS A 313 -7.22 -2.69 -13.39
CA LYS A 313 -8.68 -2.88 -13.38
C LYS A 313 -9.31 -2.25 -14.63
N VAL A 314 -10.52 -2.71 -14.95
CA VAL A 314 -11.37 -2.08 -15.96
C VAL A 314 -12.26 -1.06 -15.28
N TYR A 315 -12.20 0.19 -15.72
CA TYR A 315 -13.05 1.26 -15.22
C TYR A 315 -14.20 1.52 -16.20
N GLU A 316 -15.44 1.49 -15.71
CA GLU A 316 -16.65 1.84 -16.46
C GLU A 316 -17.05 3.28 -16.08
N ILE A 317 -16.97 4.20 -17.05
CA ILE A 317 -17.20 5.63 -16.85
C ILE A 317 -18.07 6.14 -17.99
N GLU A 318 -19.28 6.62 -17.68
CA GLU A 318 -20.28 7.07 -18.68
C GLU A 318 -20.52 6.03 -19.80
N GLY A 319 -20.57 4.74 -19.44
CA GLY A 319 -20.77 3.64 -20.39
C GLY A 319 -19.54 3.30 -21.26
N GLN A 320 -18.42 3.98 -21.07
CA GLN A 320 -17.14 3.68 -21.72
C GLN A 320 -16.26 2.83 -20.80
N GLN A 321 -15.53 1.88 -21.38
CA GLN A 321 -14.56 1.05 -20.67
C GLN A 321 -13.18 1.67 -20.77
N TRP A 322 -12.43 1.63 -19.67
CA TRP A 322 -11.13 2.24 -19.56
C TRP A 322 -10.12 1.28 -18.95
N LEU A 323 -8.94 1.22 -19.55
CA LEU A 323 -7.73 0.65 -18.96
C LEU A 323 -6.75 1.77 -18.60
N ILE A 324 -5.98 1.58 -17.54
CA ILE A 324 -5.10 2.60 -17.00
C ILE A 324 -3.65 2.18 -17.19
N VAL A 325 -2.88 3.03 -17.88
CA VAL A 325 -1.44 2.87 -18.01
C VAL A 325 -0.81 3.16 -16.65
N PRO A 326 -0.05 2.22 -16.06
CA PRO A 326 0.59 2.42 -14.76
C PRO A 326 1.62 3.55 -14.78
N GLN A 327 1.93 4.07 -13.60
CA GLN A 327 2.85 5.22 -13.44
C GLN A 327 4.27 4.95 -13.94
N LEU A 328 4.68 3.69 -14.09
CA LEU A 328 5.99 3.31 -14.61
C LEU A 328 6.24 3.77 -16.07
N PHE A 329 5.18 4.10 -16.82
CA PHE A 329 5.27 4.71 -18.16
C PHE A 329 5.21 6.24 -18.14
N ASP A 330 5.01 6.86 -16.98
CA ASP A 330 5.03 8.32 -16.80
C ASP A 330 6.48 8.78 -16.58
N THR A 331 7.24 8.92 -17.67
CA THR A 331 8.67 9.28 -17.61
C THR A 331 8.94 10.71 -17.13
N ASP A 332 7.91 11.56 -17.03
CA ASP A 332 8.07 12.92 -16.53
C ASP A 332 8.22 12.92 -14.99
N ILE A 333 7.60 11.94 -14.31
CA ILE A 333 7.73 11.76 -12.86
C ILE A 333 8.73 10.63 -12.54
N PHE A 334 8.71 9.56 -13.32
CA PHE A 334 9.48 8.35 -13.06
C PHE A 334 10.59 8.18 -14.11
N TYR A 335 11.52 9.13 -14.18
CA TYR A 335 12.54 9.18 -15.24
C TYR A 335 13.48 7.95 -15.27
N LEU A 336 13.62 7.19 -14.18
CA LEU A 336 14.46 5.99 -14.15
C LEU A 336 14.01 4.91 -15.14
N THR A 337 12.71 4.82 -15.45
CA THR A 337 12.19 3.84 -16.42
C THR A 337 12.45 4.22 -17.88
N GLN A 338 13.18 5.31 -18.13
CA GLN A 338 13.77 5.54 -19.45
C GLN A 338 14.89 4.57 -19.79
N ASP A 339 15.54 4.02 -18.76
CA ASP A 339 16.32 2.81 -18.92
C ASP A 339 15.33 1.63 -19.07
N LEU A 340 15.26 1.07 -20.28
CA LEU A 340 14.30 0.01 -20.57
C LEU A 340 14.66 -1.31 -19.85
N GLY A 341 15.91 -1.48 -19.41
CA GLY A 341 16.30 -2.57 -18.54
C GLY A 341 15.67 -2.44 -17.15
N ILE A 342 15.71 -1.25 -16.57
CA ILE A 342 15.02 -0.95 -15.29
C ILE A 342 13.50 -1.12 -15.46
N LEU A 343 12.93 -0.57 -16.54
CA LEU A 343 11.50 -0.71 -16.84
C LEU A 343 11.06 -2.18 -16.88
N VAL A 344 11.83 -3.04 -17.54
CA VAL A 344 11.54 -4.48 -17.60
C VAL A 344 11.59 -5.12 -16.20
N GLN A 345 12.56 -4.77 -15.35
CA GLN A 345 12.59 -5.29 -13.98
C GLN A 345 11.40 -4.82 -13.13
N GLU A 346 10.98 -3.57 -13.28
CA GLU A 346 9.79 -3.02 -12.62
C GLU A 346 8.50 -3.69 -13.11
N LEU A 347 8.42 -4.02 -14.41
CA LEU A 347 7.30 -4.78 -14.98
C LEU A 347 7.24 -6.19 -14.39
N ARG A 348 8.36 -6.92 -14.31
CA ARG A 348 8.40 -8.26 -13.70
C ARG A 348 7.97 -8.22 -12.23
N SER A 349 8.49 -7.26 -11.46
CA SER A 349 8.12 -7.05 -10.06
C SER A 349 6.63 -6.69 -9.92
N THR A 350 6.11 -5.87 -10.82
CA THR A 350 4.69 -5.49 -10.86
C THR A 350 3.80 -6.71 -11.14
N ILE A 351 4.19 -7.58 -12.07
CA ILE A 351 3.44 -8.80 -12.42
C ILE A 351 3.40 -9.76 -11.22
N GLN A 352 4.52 -9.97 -10.53
CA GLN A 352 4.56 -10.76 -9.29
C GLN A 352 3.68 -10.15 -8.20
N TYR A 353 3.75 -8.82 -8.01
CA TYR A 353 2.91 -8.11 -7.06
C TYR A 353 1.41 -8.28 -7.35
N LEU A 354 0.99 -8.13 -8.61
CA LEU A 354 -0.39 -8.38 -9.03
C LEU A 354 -0.80 -9.83 -8.76
N HIS A 355 0.04 -10.80 -9.11
CA HIS A 355 -0.25 -12.22 -8.90
C HIS A 355 -0.44 -12.57 -7.43
N GLN A 356 0.38 -12.00 -6.55
CA GLN A 356 0.38 -12.29 -5.12
C GLN A 356 -0.77 -11.58 -4.37
N PHE A 357 -1.07 -10.33 -4.70
CA PHE A 357 -1.98 -9.48 -3.91
C PHE A 357 -3.36 -9.29 -4.55
N TRP A 358 -3.63 -9.88 -5.72
CA TRP A 358 -4.93 -9.75 -6.37
C TRP A 358 -6.01 -10.65 -5.76
N GLN A 359 -6.87 -10.04 -4.95
CA GLN A 359 -8.00 -10.70 -4.28
C GLN A 359 -9.37 -10.42 -4.95
N GLN A 360 -9.37 -9.65 -6.02
CA GLN A 360 -10.60 -9.13 -6.65
C GLN A 360 -11.14 -10.11 -7.70
N PRO A 361 -12.47 -10.24 -7.93
CA PRO A 361 -13.05 -11.07 -9.01
C PRO A 361 -12.54 -10.68 -10.43
N GLY A 362 -12.34 -11.65 -11.32
CA GLY A 362 -11.70 -11.43 -12.63
C GLY A 362 -10.15 -11.43 -12.59
N ARG A 363 -9.50 -11.30 -13.75
CA ARG A 363 -8.03 -11.24 -13.85
C ARG A 363 -7.54 -9.78 -13.78
N PRO A 364 -6.37 -9.51 -13.17
CA PRO A 364 -5.73 -8.20 -13.32
C PRO A 364 -5.30 -8.00 -14.77
N ILE A 365 -5.45 -6.78 -15.29
CA ILE A 365 -5.02 -6.39 -16.65
C ILE A 365 -3.95 -5.30 -16.54
N LEU A 366 -2.68 -5.69 -16.68
CA LEU A 366 -1.58 -4.73 -16.74
C LEU A 366 -1.51 -4.13 -18.15
N THR A 367 -1.64 -2.80 -18.23
CA THR A 367 -1.55 -2.08 -19.52
C THR A 367 -0.11 -1.66 -19.76
N ILE A 368 0.50 -2.16 -20.82
CA ILE A 368 1.86 -1.82 -21.24
C ILE A 368 1.77 -0.87 -22.43
N MET A 369 2.20 0.38 -22.25
CA MET A 369 2.25 1.37 -23.32
C MET A 369 3.65 1.38 -23.95
N ILE A 370 3.73 1.08 -25.24
CA ILE A 370 4.96 1.22 -26.02
C ILE A 370 4.93 2.57 -26.74
N SER A 371 5.78 3.48 -26.30
CA SER A 371 5.88 4.83 -26.84
C SER A 371 6.94 4.93 -27.93
N GLU A 372 6.77 5.89 -28.85
CA GLU A 372 7.67 6.04 -30.00
C GLU A 372 9.13 6.33 -29.59
N TRP A 373 9.34 7.05 -28.48
CA TRP A 373 10.68 7.32 -27.96
C TRP A 373 11.44 6.04 -27.59
N MET A 374 10.74 4.97 -27.23
CA MET A 374 11.35 3.69 -26.86
C MET A 374 12.03 3.03 -28.06
N LEU A 375 11.49 3.21 -29.28
CA LEU A 375 12.07 2.65 -30.51
C LEU A 375 13.50 3.16 -30.77
N LYS A 376 13.79 4.38 -30.33
CA LYS A 376 15.10 5.03 -30.50
C LYS A 376 16.07 4.72 -29.35
N SER A 377 15.60 4.04 -28.30
CA SER A 377 16.43 3.70 -27.15
C SER A 377 17.41 2.58 -27.51
N PRO A 378 18.69 2.66 -27.10
CA PRO A 378 19.65 1.58 -27.36
C PRO A 378 19.26 0.27 -26.68
N ASP A 379 18.47 0.34 -25.59
CA ASP A 379 18.02 -0.84 -24.84
C ASP A 379 16.67 -1.37 -25.34
N PHE A 380 16.15 -0.88 -26.48
CA PHE A 380 14.86 -1.33 -27.01
C PHE A 380 14.83 -2.85 -27.24
N GLY A 381 15.97 -3.43 -27.64
CA GLY A 381 16.12 -4.88 -27.78
C GLY A 381 15.86 -5.66 -26.48
N VAL A 382 16.10 -5.06 -25.31
CA VAL A 382 15.79 -5.68 -24.01
C VAL A 382 14.29 -5.78 -23.81
N LEU A 383 13.55 -4.70 -24.11
CA LEU A 383 12.10 -4.67 -24.03
C LEU A 383 11.45 -5.65 -25.03
N LEU A 384 11.94 -5.69 -26.27
CA LEU A 384 11.48 -6.65 -27.28
C LEU A 384 11.72 -8.10 -26.85
N SER A 385 12.89 -8.39 -26.26
CA SER A 385 13.20 -9.73 -25.76
C SER A 385 12.26 -10.13 -24.61
N PHE A 386 11.97 -9.20 -23.68
CA PHE A 386 10.99 -9.43 -22.62
C PHE A 386 9.59 -9.73 -23.18
N LEU A 387 9.12 -8.94 -24.16
CA LEU A 387 7.81 -9.16 -24.77
C LEU A 387 7.73 -10.51 -25.49
N ARG A 388 8.74 -10.85 -26.31
CA ARG A 388 8.76 -12.09 -27.09
C ARG A 388 9.00 -13.33 -26.23
N ASP A 389 10.02 -13.29 -25.38
CA ASP A 389 10.53 -14.47 -24.70
C ASP A 389 9.83 -14.76 -23.38
N GLU A 390 9.12 -13.79 -22.81
CA GLU A 390 8.39 -13.99 -21.54
C GLU A 390 6.88 -13.73 -21.69
N VAL A 391 6.47 -12.53 -22.14
CA VAL A 391 5.04 -12.17 -22.23
C VAL A 391 4.30 -13.07 -23.23
N MET A 392 4.82 -13.21 -24.46
CA MET A 392 4.19 -14.03 -25.50
C MET A 392 4.29 -15.53 -25.22
N ARG A 393 5.26 -15.98 -24.41
CA ARG A 393 5.36 -17.37 -23.96
C ARG A 393 4.38 -17.71 -22.83
N GLY A 394 3.84 -16.70 -22.16
CA GLY A 394 2.78 -16.84 -21.17
C GLY A 394 3.27 -17.14 -19.76
N GLU A 395 4.54 -16.91 -19.44
CA GLU A 395 5.08 -17.07 -18.09
C GLU A 395 6.21 -16.07 -17.80
N ILE A 396 6.13 -15.40 -16.64
CA ILE A 396 7.16 -14.49 -16.13
C ILE A 396 7.49 -14.89 -14.69
N PHE A 397 8.70 -15.39 -14.43
CA PHE A 397 9.14 -15.81 -13.09
C PHE A 397 8.15 -16.73 -12.36
N GLY A 398 7.62 -17.75 -13.03
CA GLY A 398 6.63 -18.68 -12.46
C GLY A 398 5.21 -18.12 -12.39
N VAL A 399 4.99 -16.86 -12.77
CA VAL A 399 3.66 -16.24 -12.85
C VAL A 399 3.07 -16.51 -14.23
N PRO A 400 1.89 -17.15 -14.34
CA PRO A 400 1.20 -17.28 -15.62
C PRO A 400 0.76 -15.91 -16.15
N VAL A 401 1.02 -15.66 -17.42
CA VAL A 401 0.72 -14.39 -18.08
C VAL A 401 -0.13 -14.65 -19.34
N HIS A 402 -1.11 -13.78 -19.59
CA HIS A 402 -2.02 -13.90 -20.72
C HIS A 402 -2.02 -12.62 -21.55
N LEU A 403 -1.33 -12.63 -22.69
CA LEU A 403 -1.42 -11.59 -23.71
C LEU A 403 -2.66 -11.83 -24.57
N ASP A 404 -3.42 -10.78 -24.86
CA ASP A 404 -4.56 -10.84 -25.77
C ASP A 404 -4.97 -9.43 -26.21
N ARG A 405 -5.91 -9.36 -27.16
CA ARG A 405 -6.54 -8.09 -27.55
C ARG A 405 -7.35 -7.50 -26.42
N VAL A 406 -7.35 -6.17 -26.34
CA VAL A 406 -7.96 -5.42 -25.24
C VAL A 406 -9.43 -5.80 -25.02
N GLU A 407 -10.21 -6.00 -26.09
CA GLU A 407 -11.62 -6.39 -26.03
C GLU A 407 -11.84 -7.76 -25.37
N ALA A 408 -10.95 -8.71 -25.62
CA ALA A 408 -11.00 -10.03 -25.01
C ALA A 408 -10.67 -9.95 -23.52
N LEU A 409 -9.66 -9.15 -23.16
CA LEU A 409 -9.22 -8.98 -21.78
C LEU A 409 -10.28 -8.35 -20.88
N VAL A 410 -10.91 -7.25 -21.31
CA VAL A 410 -11.89 -6.52 -20.48
C VAL A 410 -13.14 -7.36 -20.16
N SER A 411 -13.44 -8.40 -20.95
CA SER A 411 -14.53 -9.33 -20.67
C SER A 411 -14.28 -10.18 -19.41
N ARG A 412 -13.00 -10.42 -19.06
CA ARG A 412 -12.55 -11.24 -17.93
C ARG A 412 -11.91 -10.41 -16.81
N GLY A 413 -11.81 -9.10 -16.97
CA GLY A 413 -11.23 -8.18 -16.00
C GLY A 413 -12.15 -7.85 -14.84
N HIS A 414 -11.56 -7.43 -13.71
CA HIS A 414 -12.32 -6.83 -12.61
C HIS A 414 -12.82 -5.44 -12.99
N ARG A 415 -14.09 -5.13 -12.68
CA ARG A 415 -14.73 -3.88 -13.10
C ARG A 415 -15.04 -2.96 -11.92
N ILE A 416 -14.78 -1.67 -12.09
CA ILE A 416 -15.19 -0.60 -11.17
C ILE A 416 -15.98 0.43 -11.97
N ARG A 417 -17.14 0.83 -11.46
CA ARG A 417 -17.91 1.95 -12.01
C ARG A 417 -17.57 3.24 -11.29
N LEU A 418 -17.35 4.31 -12.04
CA LEU A 418 -17.12 5.65 -11.51
C LEU A 418 -17.97 6.67 -12.27
N ALA A 419 -18.56 7.63 -11.56
CA ALA A 419 -19.41 8.67 -12.15
C ALA A 419 -18.61 9.87 -12.69
N GLY A 420 -19.09 10.52 -13.76
CA GLY A 420 -18.51 11.74 -14.38
C GLY A 420 -17.52 11.43 -15.52
N ARG A 421 -16.67 12.38 -15.94
CA ARG A 421 -15.74 12.19 -17.08
C ARG A 421 -14.32 11.84 -16.69
N MET A 422 -13.54 11.30 -17.64
CA MET A 422 -12.11 11.07 -17.54
C MET A 422 -11.43 11.40 -18.87
N THR A 423 -10.20 11.89 -18.81
CA THR A 423 -9.39 12.21 -20.00
C THR A 423 -8.60 10.99 -20.49
N GLY A 424 -8.45 10.89 -21.81
CA GLY A 424 -7.62 9.89 -22.48
C GLY A 424 -6.13 10.05 -22.20
N TRP A 425 -5.36 9.01 -22.52
CA TRP A 425 -3.91 9.09 -22.64
C TRP A 425 -3.56 10.17 -23.65
N ALA A 426 -2.78 11.15 -23.21
CA ALA A 426 -2.25 12.18 -24.09
C ALA A 426 -0.92 11.68 -24.66
N VAL A 427 -0.86 11.54 -25.98
CA VAL A 427 0.40 11.22 -26.67
C VAL A 427 1.41 12.30 -26.33
N ARG A 428 2.62 11.86 -25.97
CA ARG A 428 3.70 12.77 -25.59
C ARG A 428 4.00 13.76 -26.71
N ALA A 429 3.92 15.06 -26.43
CA ALA A 429 4.25 16.09 -27.41
C ALA A 429 5.73 15.96 -27.83
N GLN A 430 5.98 16.06 -29.14
CA GLN A 430 7.35 16.14 -29.66
C GLN A 430 8.02 17.42 -29.18
N THR A 431 9.34 17.39 -28.98
CA THR A 431 10.12 18.58 -28.60
C THR A 431 9.95 19.67 -29.65
N ARG A 432 9.47 20.84 -29.24
CA ARG A 432 9.17 21.97 -30.12
C ARG A 432 10.16 23.10 -29.82
N GLY A 433 11.41 22.95 -30.23
CA GLY A 433 12.36 24.06 -30.08
C GLY A 433 13.84 23.72 -30.18
N LEU A 434 14.21 22.45 -30.06
CA LEU A 434 15.60 22.01 -30.10
C LEU A 434 15.95 21.44 -31.47
N ASN A 435 17.00 21.98 -32.08
CA ASN A 435 17.48 21.54 -33.39
C ASN A 435 17.93 20.05 -33.29
N PRO A 436 17.51 19.15 -34.18
CA PRO A 436 17.97 17.77 -34.20
C PRO A 436 19.51 17.63 -34.29
N LYS A 437 20.20 18.62 -34.88
CA LYS A 437 21.67 18.64 -34.92
C LYS A 437 22.32 18.90 -33.56
N LEU A 438 21.59 19.54 -32.65
CA LEU A 438 22.02 19.81 -31.27
C LEU A 438 22.17 18.50 -30.48
N GLU A 439 21.31 17.49 -30.76
CA GLU A 439 21.38 16.16 -30.14
C GLU A 439 22.74 15.48 -30.41
N ALA A 440 23.28 15.62 -31.62
CA ALA A 440 24.58 15.07 -32.00
C ALA A 440 25.78 15.83 -31.39
N GLU A 441 25.60 17.10 -31.01
CA GLU A 441 26.67 17.97 -30.50
C GLU A 441 26.84 17.94 -28.97
N LEU A 442 25.89 17.33 -28.25
CA LEU A 442 25.86 17.26 -26.77
C LEU A 442 27.04 16.51 -26.14
N GLN A 443 27.71 15.63 -26.89
CA GLN A 443 28.91 14.95 -26.40
C GLN A 443 30.14 15.87 -26.24
N ARG A 444 30.08 17.13 -26.72
CA ARG A 444 31.24 18.04 -26.76
C ARG A 444 31.36 19.01 -25.58
N SER A 445 30.65 18.79 -24.47
CA SER A 445 30.81 19.50 -23.17
C SER A 445 31.33 20.93 -23.28
N LYS A 446 30.49 21.87 -23.71
CA LYS A 446 30.81 23.30 -23.67
C LYS A 446 30.11 23.93 -22.48
N ARG A 447 30.90 24.52 -21.57
CA ARG A 447 30.37 25.44 -20.57
C ARG A 447 29.91 26.71 -21.26
N ILE A 448 28.67 27.11 -21.02
CA ILE A 448 28.14 28.40 -21.45
C ILE A 448 28.32 29.39 -20.30
N ASN A 449 28.84 30.58 -20.61
CA ASN A 449 28.97 31.65 -19.63
C ASN A 449 27.64 32.39 -19.50
N TRP A 450 27.05 32.36 -18.31
CA TRP A 450 25.80 33.05 -17.96
C TRP A 450 25.81 33.38 -16.46
N THR A 451 25.04 34.39 -16.05
CA THR A 451 24.85 34.78 -14.65
C THR A 451 23.38 34.95 -14.30
N ALA A 452 23.05 34.95 -13.01
CA ALA A 452 21.68 35.23 -12.54
C ALA A 452 21.20 36.65 -12.84
N ASP A 453 22.05 37.54 -13.38
CA ASP A 453 21.66 38.88 -13.80
C ASP A 453 21.30 38.95 -15.30
N ASP A 454 21.52 37.87 -16.06
CA ASP A 454 21.14 37.80 -17.47
C ASP A 454 19.62 37.93 -17.64
N SER A 455 19.17 38.61 -18.70
CA SER A 455 17.75 38.79 -19.00
C SER A 455 17.06 37.47 -19.36
N ASP A 456 15.75 37.38 -19.16
CA ASP A 456 14.98 36.17 -19.53
C ASP A 456 15.14 35.85 -21.03
N ALA A 457 15.14 36.87 -21.88
CA ALA A 457 15.39 36.74 -23.32
C ALA A 457 16.77 36.11 -23.62
N ARG A 458 17.81 36.49 -22.86
CA ARG A 458 19.17 35.93 -22.98
C ARG A 458 19.18 34.47 -22.56
N LEU A 459 18.56 34.14 -21.44
CA LEU A 459 18.55 32.79 -20.90
C LEU A 459 17.76 31.83 -21.82
N VAL A 460 16.65 32.28 -22.43
CA VAL A 460 15.92 31.50 -23.46
C VAL A 460 16.80 31.18 -24.66
N GLU A 461 17.63 32.12 -25.13
CA GLU A 461 18.57 31.86 -26.22
C GLU A 461 19.64 30.83 -25.81
N LEU A 462 20.17 30.95 -24.60
CA LEU A 462 21.20 30.03 -24.09
C LEU A 462 20.67 28.59 -23.93
N LEU A 463 19.39 28.41 -23.60
CA LEU A 463 18.74 27.10 -23.59
C LEU A 463 18.75 26.40 -24.97
N ARG A 464 18.94 27.15 -26.06
CA ARG A 464 18.90 26.66 -27.44
C ARG A 464 20.29 26.49 -28.07
N VAL A 465 21.36 26.95 -27.42
CA VAL A 465 22.75 26.82 -27.88
C VAL A 465 23.36 25.50 -27.36
N PRO A 466 24.20 24.76 -28.12
CA PRO A 466 24.85 23.52 -27.65
C PRO A 466 25.56 23.70 -26.29
N ALA A 467 25.09 22.98 -25.27
CA ALA A 467 25.57 23.06 -23.88
C ALA A 467 25.36 21.71 -23.19
N SER A 468 26.03 21.48 -22.06
CA SER A 468 25.74 20.28 -21.27
C SER A 468 24.29 20.27 -20.75
N PRO A 469 23.64 19.10 -20.63
CA PRO A 469 22.28 18.99 -20.08
C PRO A 469 22.16 19.61 -18.68
N ASP A 470 23.18 19.43 -17.83
CA ASP A 470 23.24 20.02 -16.49
C ASP A 470 23.21 21.54 -16.51
N GLU A 471 23.90 22.19 -17.46
CA GLU A 471 23.90 23.65 -17.57
C GLU A 471 22.58 24.18 -18.07
N ARG A 472 21.96 23.52 -19.05
CA ARG A 472 20.63 23.89 -19.52
C ARG A 472 19.60 23.75 -18.41
N MET A 473 19.69 22.70 -17.61
CA MET A 473 18.76 22.53 -16.50
C MET A 473 18.92 23.64 -15.46
N LYS A 474 20.16 24.09 -15.17
CA LYS A 474 20.37 25.24 -14.27
C LYS A 474 19.80 26.53 -14.84
N ILE A 475 19.96 26.79 -16.14
CA ILE A 475 19.38 27.96 -16.81
C ILE A 475 17.85 27.87 -16.76
N ALA A 476 17.27 26.70 -17.02
CA ALA A 476 15.82 26.48 -16.97
C ALA A 476 15.27 26.65 -15.54
N GLN A 477 16.02 26.19 -14.53
CA GLN A 477 15.69 26.35 -13.12
C GLN A 477 15.74 27.83 -12.69
N GLU A 478 16.73 28.58 -13.16
CA GLU A 478 16.81 30.02 -12.95
C GLU A 478 15.65 30.75 -13.63
N LEU A 479 15.29 30.38 -14.87
CA LEU A 479 14.13 30.94 -15.55
C LEU A 479 12.85 30.65 -14.77
N ALA A 480 12.67 29.39 -14.34
CA ALA A 480 11.50 28.95 -13.59
C ALA A 480 11.37 29.63 -12.22
N SER A 481 12.48 29.97 -11.56
CA SER A 481 12.45 30.62 -10.24
C SER A 481 11.99 32.09 -10.30
N ARG A 482 12.08 32.73 -11.47
CA ARG A 482 11.70 34.14 -11.70
C ARG A 482 10.21 34.36 -11.93
N HIS A 483 9.46 33.29 -12.18
CA HIS A 483 8.03 33.37 -12.51
C HIS A 483 7.19 32.57 -11.52
N GLU A 484 6.01 33.09 -11.17
CA GLU A 484 5.10 32.42 -10.24
C GLU A 484 4.56 31.09 -10.79
N ASN A 485 4.48 30.95 -12.11
CA ASN A 485 4.07 29.72 -12.79
C ASN A 485 4.82 29.52 -14.11
N LEU A 486 4.73 28.32 -14.67
CA LEU A 486 5.41 27.93 -15.91
C LEU A 486 4.60 28.25 -17.18
N ASP A 487 3.37 28.71 -17.07
CA ASP A 487 2.49 28.98 -18.22
C ASP A 487 2.63 30.42 -18.74
N VAL A 488 3.80 31.02 -18.54
CA VAL A 488 4.14 32.38 -18.99
C VAL A 488 4.84 32.35 -20.35
N ALA A 489 4.57 33.38 -21.15
CA ALA A 489 5.19 33.58 -22.45
C ALA A 489 6.44 34.47 -22.31
N ILE A 490 7.60 33.98 -22.73
CA ILE A 490 8.89 34.66 -22.68
C ILE A 490 9.39 34.89 -24.10
N SER A 491 9.71 36.13 -24.43
CA SER A 491 10.24 36.47 -25.76
C SER A 491 11.76 36.41 -25.79
N ASP A 492 12.33 35.82 -26.84
CA ASP A 492 13.76 35.94 -27.13
C ASP A 492 14.08 37.31 -27.80
N HIS A 493 15.37 37.64 -28.00
CA HIS A 493 15.72 38.92 -28.62
C HIS A 493 15.33 39.02 -30.10
N SER A 494 14.91 37.91 -30.73
CA SER A 494 14.33 37.92 -32.08
C SER A 494 12.83 38.25 -32.11
N GLY A 495 12.21 38.40 -30.93
CA GLY A 495 10.79 38.68 -30.76
C GLY A 495 9.90 37.44 -30.85
N HIS A 496 10.49 36.23 -30.88
CA HIS A 496 9.72 35.00 -30.84
C HIS A 496 9.33 34.68 -29.40
N SER A 497 8.06 34.38 -29.19
CA SER A 497 7.50 34.11 -27.86
C SER A 497 7.43 32.60 -27.59
N TRP A 498 7.91 32.19 -26.42
CA TRP A 498 8.02 30.80 -25.99
C TRP A 498 7.27 30.59 -24.70
N VAL A 499 6.54 29.49 -24.56
CA VAL A 499 5.93 29.14 -23.26
C VAL A 499 7.01 28.52 -22.38
N LEU A 500 7.22 29.07 -21.18
CA LEU A 500 8.26 28.63 -20.26
C LEU A 500 8.18 27.12 -19.94
N ARG A 501 6.97 26.58 -19.74
CA ARG A 501 6.72 25.16 -19.54
C ARG A 501 7.29 24.32 -20.68
N GLU A 502 7.03 24.72 -21.92
CA GLU A 502 7.51 24.00 -23.10
C GLU A 502 9.04 23.99 -23.18
N LEU A 503 9.69 25.12 -22.82
CA LEU A 503 11.15 25.20 -22.77
C LEU A 503 11.74 24.27 -21.70
N VAL A 504 11.17 24.26 -20.50
CA VAL A 504 11.61 23.38 -19.40
C VAL A 504 11.42 21.91 -19.79
N GLU A 505 10.25 21.57 -20.35
CA GLU A 505 9.96 20.22 -20.84
C GLU A 505 10.94 19.79 -21.94
N ASP A 506 11.28 20.67 -22.87
CA ASP A 506 12.22 20.38 -23.95
C ASP A 506 13.64 20.13 -23.43
N VAL A 507 14.10 20.92 -22.46
CA VAL A 507 15.41 20.71 -21.79
C VAL A 507 15.41 19.39 -21.02
N PHE A 508 14.33 19.09 -20.31
CA PHE A 508 14.19 17.83 -19.58
C PHE A 508 14.18 16.63 -20.55
N ARG A 509 13.43 16.72 -21.66
CA ARG A 509 13.39 15.70 -22.72
C ARG A 509 14.75 15.48 -23.38
N LEU A 510 15.54 16.54 -23.54
CA LEU A 510 16.91 16.42 -24.03
C LEU A 510 17.79 15.65 -23.05
N ALA A 511 17.73 16.02 -21.76
CA ALA A 511 18.47 15.34 -20.70
C ALA A 511 18.10 13.84 -20.62
N GLN A 512 16.83 13.54 -20.81
CA GLN A 512 16.29 12.20 -20.93
C GLN A 512 16.89 11.40 -22.08
N GLN A 513 16.87 11.94 -23.32
CA GLN A 513 17.44 11.27 -24.50
C GLN A 513 18.92 10.91 -24.33
N VAL A 514 19.71 11.80 -23.70
CA VAL A 514 21.14 11.57 -23.48
C VAL A 514 21.46 10.91 -22.13
N ARG A 515 20.44 10.46 -21.38
CA ARG A 515 20.58 9.79 -20.06
C ARG A 515 21.37 10.59 -19.03
N ALA A 516 21.19 11.92 -19.02
CA ALA A 516 21.80 12.80 -18.04
C ALA A 516 21.06 12.76 -16.69
N TRP A 517 21.22 11.67 -15.94
CA TRP A 517 20.56 11.43 -14.63
C TRP A 517 20.86 12.49 -13.57
N GLY A 518 22.02 13.17 -13.67
CA GLY A 518 22.35 14.29 -12.81
C GLY A 518 21.47 15.51 -13.08
N ALA A 519 21.26 15.83 -14.36
CA ALA A 519 20.42 16.95 -14.79
C ALA A 519 18.94 16.69 -14.47
N MET A 520 18.42 15.49 -14.73
CA MET A 520 17.02 15.15 -14.46
C MET A 520 16.63 15.13 -12.97
N ARG A 521 17.61 15.01 -12.06
CA ARG A 521 17.37 15.02 -10.61
C ARG A 521 17.23 16.42 -10.02
N ARG A 522 17.64 17.45 -10.77
CA ARG A 522 17.48 18.86 -10.39
C ARG A 522 16.10 19.32 -10.77
#